data_AF-A0A953ZC89-F1
#
_entry.id   AF-A0A953ZC89-F1
#
_cell.length_a   1.000
_cell.length_b   1.000
_cell.length_c   1.000
_cell.angle_alpha   90.00
_cell.angle_beta   90.00
_cell.angle_gamma   90.00
#
_symmetry.space_group_name_H-M   'P 1'
#
loop_
_entity.id
_entity.type
_entity.pdbx_description
1 polymer ?
#
loop_
_entity_poly.entity_id
_entity_poly.type
_entity_poly.pdbx_seq_one_letter_code
_entity_poly.pdbx_strand_id
1 'polypeptide(L)'
;MIQQAQDTKTEEKPEAAENDTKTDEEANEGAELPEDSLYRLKTKTLEGEDADLSDYAGKVALLVNVASKCGYTPQYEGLEKLYDELKDKD
;
A
#
# COMPACT_ATOMS: atom_id res chain seq x y z
N MET A 1 -19.53 51.45 27.55
CA MET A 1 -19.44 50.77 26.25
C MET A 1 -20.03 49.38 26.43
N ILE A 2 -21.18 49.19 25.81
CA ILE A 2 -21.89 47.92 25.67
C ILE A 2 -21.11 47.10 24.63
N GLN A 3 -20.77 45.84 24.92
CA GLN A 3 -21.31 44.69 24.18
C GLN A 3 -20.84 43.38 24.83
N GLN A 4 -21.83 42.56 25.17
CA GLN A 4 -21.76 41.14 25.52
C GLN A 4 -21.67 40.28 24.25
N ALA A 5 -21.16 39.05 24.37
CA ALA A 5 -21.66 37.78 23.77
C ALA A 5 -20.52 36.74 23.87
N GLN A 6 -20.59 35.71 24.72
CA GLN A 6 -21.39 34.48 24.67
C GLN A 6 -21.00 33.47 23.58
N ASP A 7 -20.71 32.27 24.12
CA ASP A 7 -20.63 30.91 23.60
C ASP A 7 -21.00 30.62 22.13
N THR A 8 -20.11 29.89 21.45
CA THR A 8 -20.50 28.77 20.57
C THR A 8 -19.40 27.71 20.51
N LYS A 9 -19.76 26.51 20.99
CA LYS A 9 -19.19 25.21 20.65
C LYS A 9 -19.35 24.95 19.14
N THR A 10 -18.29 24.50 18.46
CA THR A 10 -18.28 23.79 17.16
C THR A 10 -16.91 23.11 17.10
N GLU A 11 -16.74 21.87 17.56
CA GLU A 11 -16.97 20.60 16.84
C GLU A 11 -16.51 20.57 15.38
N GLU A 12 -15.44 19.78 15.18
CA GLU A 12 -14.91 19.14 13.97
C GLU A 12 -14.29 19.97 12.83
N LYS A 13 -13.02 19.66 12.55
CA LYS A 13 -12.64 18.97 11.30
C LYS A 13 -11.27 18.29 11.44
N PRO A 14 -11.17 16.95 11.44
CA PRO A 14 -9.92 16.28 11.11
C PRO A 14 -9.64 16.49 9.62
N GLU A 15 -8.41 16.84 9.27
CA GLU A 15 -7.96 16.94 7.88
C GLU A 15 -7.92 15.51 7.31
N ALA A 16 -9.03 15.13 6.69
CA ALA A 16 -9.22 13.86 6.02
C ALA A 16 -8.22 13.75 4.87
N ALA A 17 -7.50 12.63 4.85
CA ALA A 17 -6.78 12.13 3.71
C ALA A 17 -7.66 12.24 2.45
N GLU A 18 -7.07 12.76 1.38
CA GLU A 18 -7.63 12.70 0.03
C GLU A 18 -7.76 11.22 -0.35
N ASN A 19 -8.96 10.68 -0.15
CA ASN A 19 -9.38 9.40 -0.69
C ASN A 19 -9.85 9.66 -2.12
N ASP A 20 -8.92 9.59 -3.07
CA ASP A 20 -9.24 9.40 -4.49
C ASP A 20 -9.78 7.99 -4.69
N THR A 21 -11.05 7.79 -4.32
CA THR A 21 -11.84 6.66 -4.78
C THR A 21 -12.13 6.87 -6.26
N LYS A 22 -11.27 6.33 -7.13
CA LYS A 22 -11.70 5.91 -8.46
C LYS A 22 -11.94 4.41 -8.40
N THR A 23 -13.21 4.07 -8.16
CA THR A 23 -13.75 2.73 -8.37
C THR A 23 -13.69 2.43 -9.86
N ASP A 24 -12.72 1.63 -10.28
CA ASP A 24 -12.83 0.85 -11.51
C ASP A 24 -13.00 -0.60 -11.05
N GLU A 25 -14.24 -1.06 -11.18
CA GLU A 25 -14.72 -2.41 -10.87
C GLU A 25 -14.43 -3.36 -12.06
N GLU A 26 -14.45 -4.67 -11.77
CA GLU A 26 -14.20 -5.86 -12.62
C GLU A 26 -12.74 -6.35 -12.67
N ALA A 27 -12.35 -7.54 -12.20
CA ALA A 27 -13.08 -8.65 -11.59
C ALA A 27 -12.08 -9.56 -10.85
N ASN A 28 -12.39 -9.93 -9.59
CA ASN A 28 -12.35 -11.32 -9.15
C ASN A 28 -13.16 -11.44 -7.84
N GLU A 29 -14.38 -11.98 -7.95
CA GLU A 29 -15.10 -12.51 -6.80
C GLU A 29 -14.30 -13.70 -6.23
N GLY A 30 -13.96 -13.66 -4.94
CA GLY A 30 -13.56 -14.89 -4.23
C GLY A 30 -12.39 -14.82 -3.27
N ALA A 31 -12.21 -13.74 -2.50
CA ALA A 31 -11.55 -13.82 -1.19
C ALA A 31 -11.95 -12.61 -0.35
N GLU A 32 -12.76 -12.81 0.69
CA GLU A 32 -12.98 -11.77 1.70
C GLU A 32 -11.67 -11.61 2.50
N LEU A 33 -10.82 -10.68 2.06
CA LEU A 33 -9.56 -10.37 2.73
C LEU A 33 -9.84 -9.47 3.95
N PRO A 34 -9.22 -9.74 5.12
CA PRO A 34 -9.36 -8.89 6.30
C PRO A 34 -9.08 -7.43 5.99
N GLU A 35 -9.81 -6.50 6.58
CA GLU A 35 -9.67 -5.05 6.32
C GLU A 35 -8.22 -4.55 6.47
N ASP A 36 -7.46 -5.11 7.43
CA ASP A 36 -6.05 -4.78 7.67
C ASP A 36 -5.06 -5.63 6.85
N SER A 37 -5.54 -6.37 5.85
CA SER A 37 -4.70 -7.24 5.02
C SER A 37 -3.87 -6.44 4.01
N LEU A 38 -2.57 -6.72 3.96
CA LEU A 38 -1.65 -6.21 2.94
C LEU A 38 -2.18 -6.43 1.51
N TYR A 39 -2.89 -7.55 1.29
CA TYR A 39 -3.38 -7.99 -0.01
C TYR A 39 -4.55 -7.16 -0.56
N ARG A 40 -5.05 -6.17 0.19
CA ARG A 40 -6.07 -5.22 -0.29
C ARG A 40 -5.46 -3.97 -0.94
N LEU A 41 -4.16 -3.75 -0.75
CA LEU A 41 -3.48 -2.58 -1.28
C LEU A 41 -3.35 -2.70 -2.80
N LYS A 42 -3.79 -1.64 -3.50
CA LYS A 42 -3.58 -1.48 -4.93
C LYS A 42 -2.23 -0.81 -5.18
N THR A 43 -1.50 -1.31 -6.17
CA THR A 43 -0.16 -0.80 -6.52
C THR A 43 -0.03 -0.62 -8.03
N LYS A 44 1.06 -0.01 -8.46
CA LYS A 44 1.42 0.13 -9.87
C LYS A 44 2.78 -0.52 -10.13
N THR A 45 2.95 -1.12 -11.30
CA THR A 45 4.27 -1.62 -11.74
C THR A 45 5.22 -0.46 -12.05
N LEU A 46 6.48 -0.78 -12.33
CA LEU A 46 7.46 0.22 -12.76
C LEU A 46 7.06 0.91 -14.08
N GLU A 47 6.31 0.22 -14.94
CA GLU A 47 5.77 0.72 -16.20
C GLU A 47 4.48 1.55 -16.02
N GLY A 48 3.89 1.56 -14.81
CA GLY A 48 2.67 2.32 -14.48
C GLY A 48 1.37 1.55 -14.63
N GLU A 49 1.42 0.25 -14.93
CA GLU A 49 0.26 -0.63 -15.04
C GLU A 49 -0.29 -1.01 -13.67
N ASP A 50 -1.57 -1.40 -13.57
CA ASP A 50 -2.15 -1.90 -12.32
C ASP A 50 -1.53 -3.23 -11.89
N ALA A 51 -1.22 -3.33 -10.59
CA ALA A 51 -0.72 -4.54 -9.95
C ALA A 51 -1.42 -4.76 -8.60
N ASP A 52 -1.93 -5.98 -8.39
CA ASP A 52 -2.60 -6.36 -7.15
C ASP A 52 -1.66 -7.18 -6.26
N LEU A 53 -1.55 -6.80 -4.99
CA LEU A 53 -0.79 -7.59 -4.02
C LEU A 53 -1.47 -8.93 -3.73
N SER A 54 -2.78 -9.06 -3.97
CA SER A 54 -3.51 -10.32 -3.78
C SER A 54 -2.95 -11.49 -4.59
N ASP A 55 -2.28 -11.23 -5.71
CA ASP A 55 -1.66 -12.24 -6.57
C ASP A 55 -0.51 -13.00 -5.88
N TYR A 56 -0.01 -12.44 -4.78
CA TYR A 56 1.03 -13.03 -3.94
C TYR A 56 0.47 -13.69 -2.66
N ALA A 57 -0.85 -13.73 -2.49
CA ALA A 57 -1.47 -14.39 -1.35
C ALA A 57 -1.14 -15.89 -1.32
N GLY A 58 -0.86 -16.41 -0.11
CA GLY A 58 -0.48 -17.81 0.09
C GLY A 58 0.98 -18.13 -0.26
N LYS A 59 1.76 -17.17 -0.76
CA LYS A 59 3.21 -17.30 -0.98
C LYS A 59 3.99 -16.58 0.11
N VAL A 60 5.20 -17.05 0.40
CA VAL A 60 6.16 -16.28 1.20
C VAL A 60 6.66 -15.11 0.35
N ALA A 61 6.38 -13.88 0.80
CA ALA A 61 6.76 -12.65 0.08
C ALA A 61 7.75 -11.82 0.90
N LEU A 62 8.76 -11.25 0.22
CA LEU A 62 9.72 -10.31 0.80
C LEU A 62 9.55 -8.94 0.13
N LEU A 63 9.05 -7.96 0.88
CA LEU A 63 8.90 -6.58 0.41
C LEU A 63 10.13 -5.75 0.77
N VAL A 64 10.78 -5.15 -0.22
CA VAL A 64 12.00 -4.36 -0.03
C VAL A 64 11.81 -2.96 -0.57
N ASN A 65 12.07 -1.94 0.25
CA ASN A 65 12.15 -0.57 -0.22
C ASN A 65 13.53 -0.32 -0.84
N VAL A 66 13.57 -0.05 -2.13
CA VAL A 66 14.83 0.18 -2.87
C VAL A 66 15.00 1.63 -3.29
N ALA A 67 16.25 2.08 -3.38
CA ALA A 67 16.60 3.41 -3.88
C ALA A 67 17.86 3.33 -4.77
N SER A 68 17.80 3.94 -5.96
CA SER A 68 18.82 3.78 -7.03
C SER A 68 20.19 4.41 -6.73
N LYS A 69 20.30 5.28 -5.72
CA LYS A 69 21.53 6.04 -5.39
C LYS A 69 21.96 5.88 -3.94
N CYS A 70 21.68 4.72 -3.34
CA CYS A 70 22.08 4.45 -1.97
C CYS A 70 23.40 3.67 -1.92
N GLY A 71 24.23 3.85 -0.89
CA GLY A 71 25.46 3.07 -0.70
C GLY A 71 25.22 1.55 -0.51
N TYR A 72 23.95 1.18 -0.37
CA TYR A 72 23.45 -0.16 -0.17
C TYR A 72 23.08 -0.90 -1.47
N THR A 73 23.16 -0.26 -2.65
CA THR A 73 22.86 -0.89 -3.94
C THR A 73 23.56 -2.25 -4.20
N PRO A 74 24.78 -2.56 -3.72
CA PRO A 74 25.37 -3.89 -3.90
C PRO A 74 24.52 -5.06 -3.36
N GLN A 75 23.53 -4.80 -2.50
CA GLN A 75 22.64 -5.83 -1.99
C GLN A 75 21.65 -6.42 -3.01
N TYR A 76 21.49 -5.83 -4.19
CA TYR A 76 20.64 -6.40 -5.25
C TYR A 76 21.10 -7.81 -5.66
N GLU A 77 22.41 -8.06 -5.75
CA GLU A 77 22.95 -9.39 -6.09
C GLU A 77 22.57 -10.44 -5.03
N GLY A 78 22.57 -10.05 -3.76
CA GLY A 78 22.15 -10.93 -2.67
C GLY A 78 20.66 -11.24 -2.71
N LEU A 79 19.82 -10.26 -3.07
CA LEU A 79 18.38 -10.44 -3.23
C LEU A 79 18.05 -11.33 -4.44
N GLU A 80 18.76 -11.16 -5.56
CA GLU A 80 18.62 -12.00 -6.75
C GLU A 80 18.99 -13.44 -6.45
N LYS A 81 20.14 -13.67 -5.79
CA LYS A 81 20.55 -15.01 -5.36
C LYS A 81 19.54 -15.66 -4.42
N LEU A 82 19.01 -14.90 -3.45
CA LEU A 82 18.00 -15.40 -2.52
C LEU A 82 16.73 -15.83 -3.27
N TYR A 83 16.28 -15.04 -4.25
CA TYR A 83 15.13 -15.37 -5.08
C TYR A 83 15.37 -16.65 -5.87
N ASP A 84 16.52 -16.78 -6.54
CA ASP A 84 16.87 -17.99 -7.30
C ASP A 84 16.92 -19.25 -6.45
N GLU A 85 17.36 -19.15 -5.20
CA GLU A 85 17.43 -20.28 -4.26
C GLU A 85 16.06 -20.69 -3.68
N LEU A 86 15.07 -19.79 -3.67
CA LEU A 86 13.79 -19.98 -2.98
C LEU A 86 12.56 -20.02 -3.87
N LYS A 87 12.62 -19.53 -5.12
CA LYS A 87 11.44 -19.41 -6.01
C LYS A 87 10.69 -20.71 -6.30
N ASP A 88 11.38 -21.85 -6.23
CA ASP A 88 10.82 -23.19 -6.51
C ASP A 88 10.54 -23.99 -5.22
N LYS A 89 10.65 -23.36 -4.04
CA LYS A 89 10.39 -24.00 -2.75
C LYS A 89 9.02 -23.59 -2.23
N ASP A 90 8.14 -24.57 -2.12
CA ASP A 90 6.83 -24.48 -1.44
C ASP A 90 6.96 -24.60 0.08
#